data_AF-A0A2N0NCY0-F1
#
_entry.id   AF-A0A2N0NCY0-F1
#
_cell.length_a   1.000
_cell.length_b   1.000
_cell.length_c   1.000
_cell.angle_alpha   90.00
_cell.angle_beta   90.00
_cell.angle_gamma   90.00
#
_symmetry.space_group_name_H-M   'P 1'
#
loop_
_entity.id
_entity.type
_entity.pdbx_description
1 polymer ?
#
loop_
_entity_poly.entity_id
_entity_poly.type
_entity_poly.pdbx_seq_one_letter_code
_entity_poly.pdbx_strand_id
1 'polypeptide(L)'
;MSLKQSERLEKIQKQFIQPNSNSSSRTPIDARKMAKYLRHVIADVPIRWNSSYLAWCRLLELKGYIRTLEANLAKETDQDSKKDSQRLTKVMLTNDEWDLLRDLIPILGPFEEATRYFGGSNYSTYSIMKPLITEIINKLKPDEPNENILNINIENLEDVF
;
A
#
# COMPACT_ATOMS: atom_id res chain seq x y z
N MET A 1 -15.52 -5.40 7.30
CA MET A 1 -15.61 -4.07 7.95
C MET A 1 -17.09 -3.74 8.08
N SER A 2 -17.59 -3.29 9.24
CA SER A 2 -18.99 -2.83 9.32
C SER A 2 -19.13 -1.49 8.59
N LEU A 3 -20.26 -1.28 7.91
CA LEU A 3 -20.55 -0.08 7.10
C LEU A 3 -20.23 1.22 7.87
N LYS A 4 -20.59 1.24 9.15
CA LYS A 4 -20.41 2.35 10.10
C LYS A 4 -18.94 2.75 10.32
N GLN A 5 -18.00 1.82 10.31
CA GLN A 5 -16.58 2.14 10.55
C GLN A 5 -15.88 2.64 9.28
N SER A 6 -16.29 2.13 8.11
CA SER A 6 -15.85 2.69 6.83
C SER A 6 -16.32 4.14 6.68
N GLU A 7 -17.57 4.45 7.03
CA GLU A 7 -18.12 5.82 7.03
C GLU A 7 -17.38 6.75 8.03
N ARG A 8 -17.01 6.24 9.22
CA ARG A 8 -16.21 6.99 10.20
C ARG A 8 -14.82 7.33 9.66
N LEU A 9 -14.14 6.38 9.02
CA LEU A 9 -12.83 6.61 8.40
C LEU A 9 -12.94 7.64 7.26
N GLU A 10 -13.99 7.54 6.44
CA GLU A 10 -14.29 8.49 5.37
C GLU A 10 -14.52 9.91 5.93
N LYS A 11 -15.24 10.03 7.05
CA LYS A 11 -15.47 11.30 7.74
C LYS A 11 -14.18 11.94 8.25
N ILE A 12 -13.27 11.14 8.83
CA ILE A 12 -11.95 11.62 9.28
C ILE A 12 -11.12 12.10 8.09
N GLN A 13 -11.07 11.32 7.00
CA GLN A 13 -10.38 11.73 5.78
C GLN A 13 -10.90 13.08 5.24
N LYS A 14 -12.22 13.29 5.23
CA LYS A 14 -12.84 14.56 4.83
C LYS A 14 -12.45 15.74 5.73
N GLN A 15 -12.27 15.54 7.03
CA GLN A 15 -11.89 16.61 7.97
C GLN A 15 -10.46 17.09 7.76
N PHE A 16 -9.52 16.20 7.45
CA PHE A 16 -8.12 16.58 7.15
C PHE A 16 -7.97 17.38 5.84
N ILE A 17 -8.94 17.29 4.93
CA ILE A 17 -8.93 17.98 3.64
C ILE A 17 -9.59 19.38 3.74
N GLN A 18 -10.48 19.59 4.73
CA GLN A 18 -11.08 20.90 4.92
C GLN A 18 -10.03 21.86 5.47
N PRO A 19 -9.67 22.93 4.74
CA PRO A 19 -8.76 23.93 5.27
C PRO A 19 -9.43 24.57 6.49
N ASN A 20 -8.66 24.70 7.57
CA ASN A 20 -9.04 25.42 8.77
C ASN A 20 -9.73 26.73 8.36
N SER A 21 -10.96 26.93 8.81
CA SER A 21 -11.92 27.87 8.23
C SER A 21 -11.64 29.34 8.57
N ASN A 22 -10.42 29.81 8.29
CA ASN A 22 -10.01 31.20 8.45
C ASN A 22 -9.45 31.84 7.16
N SER A 23 -9.45 31.14 6.01
CA SER A 23 -9.07 31.75 4.71
C SER A 23 -10.22 31.69 3.72
N SER A 24 -10.84 32.84 3.50
CA SER A 24 -11.89 33.11 2.53
C SER A 24 -11.44 32.86 1.09
N SER A 25 -11.70 31.67 0.55
CA SER A 25 -11.92 31.47 -0.89
C SER A 25 -12.58 30.11 -1.10
N ARG A 26 -13.91 30.11 -1.27
CA ARG A 26 -14.71 28.91 -1.56
C ARG A 26 -14.55 28.55 -3.03
N THR A 27 -13.74 27.54 -3.35
CA THR A 27 -13.92 26.77 -4.59
C THR A 27 -14.80 25.56 -4.29
N PRO A 28 -15.81 25.26 -5.13
CA PRO A 28 -16.62 24.06 -4.98
C PRO A 28 -15.72 22.83 -5.04
N ILE A 29 -15.75 22.00 -4.00
CA ILE A 29 -14.94 20.79 -3.93
C ILE A 29 -15.55 19.78 -4.90
N ASP A 30 -14.88 19.56 -6.03
CA ASP A 30 -15.22 18.55 -7.03
C ASP A 30 -15.23 17.14 -6.40
N ALA A 31 -16.36 16.45 -6.47
CA ALA A 31 -16.53 15.09 -5.95
C ALA A 31 -15.55 14.08 -6.57
N ARG A 32 -15.10 14.32 -7.81
CA ARG A 32 -14.09 13.49 -8.48
C ARG A 32 -12.69 13.71 -7.89
N LYS A 33 -12.38 14.94 -7.45
CA LYS A 33 -11.23 15.23 -6.58
C LYS A 33 -11.40 14.64 -5.18
N MET A 34 -12.61 14.66 -4.59
CA MET A 34 -12.86 14.03 -3.28
C MET A 34 -12.54 12.53 -3.28
N ALA A 35 -12.88 11.80 -4.34
CA ALA A 35 -12.55 10.38 -4.48
C ALA A 35 -11.03 10.10 -4.52
N LYS A 36 -10.22 11.06 -4.99
CA LYS A 36 -8.75 10.97 -4.95
C LYS A 36 -8.22 10.99 -3.50
N TYR A 37 -8.92 11.66 -2.60
CA TYR A 37 -8.53 11.80 -1.20
C TYR A 37 -9.24 10.83 -0.25
N LEU A 38 -10.43 10.36 -0.63
CA LEU A 38 -11.15 9.25 0.02
C LEU A 38 -10.55 7.95 -0.45
N ARG A 39 -9.47 7.65 0.22
CA ARG A 39 -8.53 6.66 -0.22
C ARG A 39 -9.14 5.34 0.30
N HIS A 40 -9.80 4.59 -0.58
CA HIS A 40 -10.49 3.35 -0.23
C HIS A 40 -9.49 2.26 0.15
N VAL A 41 -9.92 1.29 0.95
CA VAL A 41 -9.10 0.11 1.27
C VAL A 41 -9.01 -0.75 0.02
N ILE A 42 -7.79 -1.05 -0.42
CA ILE A 42 -7.54 -2.05 -1.45
C ILE A 42 -7.47 -3.39 -0.72
N ALA A 43 -8.40 -4.30 -1.04
CA ALA A 43 -8.35 -5.65 -0.51
C ALA A 43 -7.25 -6.44 -1.24
N ASP A 44 -6.55 -7.28 -0.47
CA ASP A 44 -5.70 -8.31 -1.04
C ASP A 44 -6.55 -9.33 -1.80
N VAL A 45 -6.13 -9.70 -2.99
CA VAL A 45 -6.83 -10.60 -3.91
C VAL A 45 -5.84 -11.67 -4.38
N PRO A 46 -6.01 -12.95 -3.99
CA PRO A 46 -5.03 -14.01 -4.26
C PRO A 46 -4.67 -14.21 -5.74
N ILE A 47 -5.63 -14.00 -6.63
CA ILE A 47 -5.45 -14.12 -8.09
C ILE A 47 -4.77 -12.91 -8.74
N ARG A 48 -4.47 -11.87 -7.96
CA ARG A 48 -3.84 -10.64 -8.43
C ARG A 48 -2.62 -10.37 -7.57
N TRP A 49 -1.47 -10.90 -8.00
CA TRP A 49 -0.23 -10.91 -7.20
C TRP A 49 0.29 -9.52 -6.80
N ASN A 50 -0.11 -8.45 -7.49
CA ASN A 50 0.24 -7.08 -7.09
C ASN A 50 -0.69 -6.47 -6.02
N SER A 51 -1.80 -7.14 -5.68
CA SER A 51 -2.82 -6.58 -4.78
C SER A 51 -2.31 -6.42 -3.35
N SER A 52 -1.49 -7.35 -2.86
CA SER A 52 -0.87 -7.25 -1.53
C SER A 52 0.07 -6.05 -1.43
N TYR A 53 0.94 -5.85 -2.44
CA TYR A 53 1.81 -4.68 -2.52
C TYR A 53 1.02 -3.37 -2.53
N LEU A 54 -0.02 -3.28 -3.36
CA LEU A 54 -0.89 -2.11 -3.43
C LEU A 54 -1.62 -1.85 -2.11
N ALA A 55 -2.07 -2.91 -1.43
CA ALA A 55 -2.71 -2.83 -0.12
C ALA A 55 -1.74 -2.31 0.96
N TRP A 56 -0.49 -2.74 0.93
CA TRP A 56 0.54 -2.30 1.89
C TRP A 56 0.97 -0.84 1.67
N CYS A 57 1.21 -0.44 0.41
CA CYS A 57 1.43 0.97 0.06
C CYS A 57 0.27 1.84 0.56
N ARG A 58 -0.95 1.38 0.34
CA ARG A 58 -2.18 2.05 0.77
C ARG A 58 -2.29 2.11 2.30
N LEU A 59 -1.87 1.08 3.00
CA LEU A 59 -1.88 0.99 4.46
C LEU A 59 -0.90 1.99 5.10
N LEU A 60 0.29 2.18 4.53
CA LEU A 60 1.24 3.21 5.00
C LEU A 60 0.66 4.61 4.91
N GLU A 61 0.00 4.94 3.79
CA GLU A 61 -0.67 6.22 3.63
C GLU A 61 -1.81 6.41 4.63
N LEU A 62 -2.42 5.31 5.09
CA LEU A 62 -3.49 5.32 6.09
C LEU A 62 -2.99 5.40 7.53
N LYS A 63 -1.71 5.10 7.80
CA LYS A 63 -1.13 5.02 9.16
C LYS A 63 -1.48 6.24 10.02
N GLY A 64 -1.36 7.46 9.48
CA GLY A 64 -1.68 8.70 10.20
C GLY A 64 -3.17 8.84 10.55
N TYR A 65 -4.06 8.46 9.62
CA TYR A 65 -5.50 8.50 9.85
C TYR A 65 -5.94 7.44 10.87
N ILE A 66 -5.34 6.25 10.83
CA ILE A 66 -5.61 5.18 11.78
C ILE A 66 -5.21 5.61 13.20
N ARG A 67 -4.03 6.21 13.37
CA ARG A 67 -3.59 6.77 14.67
C ARG A 67 -4.53 7.86 15.18
N THR A 68 -5.04 8.71 14.29
CA THR A 68 -6.02 9.75 14.68
C THR A 68 -7.36 9.13 15.08
N LEU A 69 -7.81 8.10 14.36
CA LEU A 69 -9.02 7.36 14.70
C LEU A 69 -8.88 6.69 16.08
N GLU A 70 -7.75 6.05 16.35
CA GLU A 70 -7.46 5.46 17.66
C GLU A 70 -7.54 6.51 18.79
N ALA A 71 -6.90 7.67 18.60
CA ALA A 71 -6.94 8.77 19.57
C ALA A 71 -8.36 9.34 19.78
N ASN A 72 -9.19 9.36 18.73
CA ASN A 72 -10.58 9.80 18.83
C ASN A 72 -11.45 8.77 19.56
N LEU A 73 -11.29 7.48 19.24
CA LEU A 73 -12.02 6.40 19.90
C LEU A 73 -11.68 6.31 21.39
N ALA A 74 -10.44 6.63 21.79
CA ALA A 74 -10.04 6.69 23.19
C ALA A 74 -10.73 7.81 23.99
N LYS A 75 -11.17 8.88 23.31
CA LYS A 75 -11.90 10.00 23.94
C LYS A 75 -13.40 9.75 24.04
N GLU A 76 -13.93 8.86 23.21
CA GLU A 76 -15.35 8.53 23.18
C GLU A 76 -15.73 7.63 24.37
N THR A 77 -16.82 7.99 25.06
CA THR A 77 -17.27 7.27 26.26
C THR A 77 -18.24 6.13 25.96
N ASP A 78 -18.74 6.04 24.72
CA ASP A 78 -19.75 5.05 24.35
C ASP A 78 -19.19 3.62 24.31
N GLN A 79 -20.06 2.67 24.64
CA GLN A 79 -19.68 1.27 24.78
C GLN A 79 -19.25 0.65 23.43
N ASP A 80 -19.85 1.10 22.33
CA ASP A 80 -19.51 0.64 20.98
C ASP A 80 -18.10 1.10 20.58
N SER A 81 -17.76 2.37 20.79
CA SER A 81 -16.44 2.92 20.46
C SER A 81 -15.34 2.36 21.37
N LYS A 82 -15.63 2.03 22.63
CA LYS A 82 -14.71 1.26 23.49
C LYS A 82 -14.45 -0.13 22.93
N LYS A 83 -15.48 -0.83 22.46
CA LYS A 83 -15.35 -2.16 21.84
C LYS A 83 -14.54 -2.08 20.55
N ASP A 84 -14.80 -1.08 19.71
CA ASP A 84 -14.07 -0.89 18.46
C ASP A 84 -12.62 -0.43 18.68
N SER A 85 -12.34 0.39 19.70
CA SER A 85 -10.97 0.74 20.14
C SER A 85 -10.18 -0.50 20.57
N GLN A 86 -10.79 -1.38 21.38
CA GLN A 86 -10.16 -2.64 21.79
C GLN A 86 -9.88 -3.56 20.59
N ARG A 87 -10.80 -3.62 19.63
CA ARG A 87 -10.60 -4.40 18.40
C ARG A 87 -9.47 -3.83 17.56
N LEU A 88 -9.43 -2.50 17.40
CA LEU A 88 -8.38 -1.81 16.65
C LEU A 88 -7.01 -2.07 17.30
N THR A 89 -6.89 -1.91 18.62
CA THR A 89 -5.65 -2.15 19.37
C THR A 89 -5.12 -3.58 19.15
N LYS A 90 -6.01 -4.58 19.08
CA LYS A 90 -5.62 -5.99 18.86
C LYS A 90 -5.09 -6.29 17.46
N VAL A 91 -5.51 -5.53 16.45
CA VAL A 91 -5.13 -5.75 15.04
C VAL A 91 -4.12 -4.71 14.53
N MET A 92 -3.78 -3.72 15.35
CA MET A 92 -2.87 -2.65 14.99
C MET A 92 -1.45 -3.19 14.94
N LEU A 93 -0.74 -2.84 13.87
CA LEU A 93 0.66 -3.20 13.71
C LEU A 93 1.51 -2.45 14.76
N THR A 94 2.48 -3.17 15.31
CA THR A 94 3.57 -2.64 16.13
C THR A 94 4.46 -1.70 15.32
N ASN A 95 5.28 -0.88 15.99
CA ASN A 95 6.19 0.02 15.28
C ASN A 95 7.18 -0.76 14.39
N ASP A 96 7.72 -1.87 14.89
CA ASP A 96 8.64 -2.74 14.15
C ASP A 96 7.98 -3.34 12.91
N GLU A 97 6.71 -3.77 13.00
CA GLU A 97 5.95 -4.26 11.83
C GLU A 97 5.68 -3.14 10.81
N TRP A 98 5.43 -1.91 11.27
CA TRP A 98 5.29 -0.78 10.37
C TRP A 98 6.60 -0.43 9.64
N ASP A 99 7.73 -0.54 10.34
CA ASP A 99 9.04 -0.26 9.78
C ASP A 99 9.46 -1.37 8.81
N LEU A 100 9.21 -2.64 9.16
CA LEU A 100 9.36 -3.78 8.25
C LEU A 100 8.55 -3.58 6.96
N LEU A 101 7.28 -3.16 7.06
CA LEU A 101 6.44 -2.92 5.88
C LEU A 101 7.00 -1.77 5.03
N ARG A 102 7.56 -0.72 5.66
CA ARG A 102 8.24 0.38 4.96
C ARG A 102 9.47 -0.11 4.20
N ASP A 103 10.25 -1.01 4.78
CA ASP A 103 11.46 -1.56 4.17
C ASP A 103 11.15 -2.56 3.05
N LEU A 104 10.01 -3.26 3.15
CA LEU A 104 9.59 -4.26 2.17
C LEU A 104 9.02 -3.65 0.89
N ILE A 105 8.40 -2.47 0.94
CA ILE A 105 7.83 -1.80 -0.24
C ILE A 105 8.89 -1.54 -1.33
N PRO A 106 10.06 -0.94 -1.04
CA PRO A 106 11.12 -0.76 -2.03
C PRO A 106 11.59 -2.06 -2.68
N ILE A 107 11.61 -3.16 -1.92
CA ILE A 107 12.01 -4.49 -2.41
C ILE A 107 10.96 -5.04 -3.38
N LEU A 108 9.68 -4.86 -3.09
CA LEU A 108 8.56 -5.36 -3.91
C LEU A 108 8.21 -4.46 -5.09
N GLY A 109 8.60 -3.18 -5.05
CA GLY A 109 8.32 -2.19 -6.10
C GLY A 109 8.71 -2.66 -7.52
N PRO A 110 9.93 -3.16 -7.74
CA PRO A 110 10.35 -3.69 -9.04
C PRO A 110 9.45 -4.81 -9.58
N PHE A 111 8.92 -5.66 -8.70
CA PHE A 111 8.01 -6.75 -9.09
C PHE A 111 6.62 -6.21 -9.48
N GLU A 112 6.09 -5.20 -8.78
CA GLU A 112 4.84 -4.55 -9.19
C GLU A 112 5.00 -3.86 -10.54
N GLU A 113 6.11 -3.17 -10.76
CA GLU A 113 6.40 -2.52 -12.03
C GLU A 113 6.50 -3.54 -13.17
N ALA A 114 7.25 -4.63 -12.94
CA ALA A 114 7.39 -5.69 -13.92
C ALA A 114 6.06 -6.37 -14.26
N THR A 115 5.26 -6.72 -13.25
CA THR A 115 3.95 -7.35 -13.47
C THR A 115 2.95 -6.41 -14.13
N ARG A 116 2.96 -5.11 -13.81
CA ARG A 116 2.15 -4.10 -14.49
C ARG A 116 2.55 -3.96 -15.96
N TYR A 117 3.86 -4.00 -16.23
CA TYR A 117 4.39 -3.95 -17.57
C TYR A 117 3.97 -5.20 -18.37
N PHE A 118 4.20 -6.41 -17.87
CA PHE A 118 3.75 -7.63 -18.56
C PHE A 118 2.24 -7.77 -18.72
N GLY A 119 1.45 -7.11 -17.88
CA GLY A 119 -0.01 -7.04 -18.03
C GLY A 119 -0.48 -6.19 -19.22
N GLY A 120 0.41 -5.46 -19.89
CA GLY A 120 0.09 -4.68 -21.09
C GLY A 120 -0.09 -5.56 -22.32
N SER A 121 -1.11 -5.26 -23.15
CA SER A 121 -1.42 -6.01 -24.37
C SER A 121 -0.97 -5.32 -25.66
N ASN A 122 -0.30 -4.16 -25.57
CA ASN A 122 -0.01 -3.29 -26.72
C ASN A 122 1.39 -3.47 -27.31
N TYR A 123 2.15 -4.47 -26.84
CA TYR A 123 3.52 -4.72 -27.26
C TYR A 123 3.89 -6.20 -27.08
N SER A 124 4.90 -6.65 -27.83
CA SER A 124 5.50 -7.97 -27.61
C SER A 124 6.23 -7.96 -26.27
N THR A 125 5.81 -8.82 -25.35
CA THR A 125 6.40 -8.93 -24.01
C THR A 125 7.64 -9.83 -23.98
N TYR A 126 7.79 -10.70 -24.97
CA TYR A 126 8.85 -11.72 -25.00
C TYR A 126 10.26 -11.11 -25.05
N SER A 127 10.48 -10.12 -25.92
CA SER A 127 11.80 -9.47 -26.06
C SER A 127 12.23 -8.68 -24.81
N ILE A 128 11.27 -8.28 -23.97
CA ILE A 128 11.51 -7.47 -22.76
C ILE A 128 11.67 -8.36 -21.52
N MET A 129 11.36 -9.65 -21.61
CA MET A 129 11.42 -10.55 -20.47
C MET A 129 12.83 -10.67 -19.86
N LYS A 130 13.82 -10.98 -20.70
CA LYS A 130 15.22 -11.14 -20.29
C LYS A 130 15.82 -9.87 -19.66
N PRO A 131 15.73 -8.68 -20.28
CA PRO A 131 16.29 -7.46 -19.67
C PRO A 131 15.61 -7.10 -18.34
N LEU A 132 14.29 -7.28 -18.22
CA LEU A 132 13.55 -6.94 -17.00
C LEU A 132 13.89 -7.88 -15.82
N ILE A 133 13.99 -9.19 -16.07
CA ILE A 133 14.45 -10.15 -15.05
C ILE A 133 15.86 -9.81 -14.59
N THR A 134 16.75 -9.48 -15.53
CA THR A 134 18.13 -9.07 -15.23
C THR A 134 18.17 -7.82 -14.36
N GLU A 135 17.33 -6.84 -14.66
CA GLU A 135 17.22 -5.61 -13.86
C GLU A 135 16.73 -5.89 -12.42
N ILE A 136 15.71 -6.73 -12.25
CA ILE A 136 15.21 -7.12 -10.92
C ILE A 136 16.30 -7.82 -10.11
N ILE A 137 17.02 -8.78 -10.72
CA ILE A 137 18.13 -9.48 -10.06
C ILE A 137 19.20 -8.48 -9.63
N ASN A 138 19.57 -7.52 -10.50
CA ASN A 138 20.58 -6.53 -10.16
C ASN A 138 20.14 -5.57 -9.05
N LYS A 139 18.85 -5.21 -8.96
CA LYS A 139 18.32 -4.39 -7.86
C LYS A 139 18.29 -5.13 -6.51
N LEU A 140 18.20 -6.45 -6.53
CA LEU A 140 18.11 -7.29 -5.32
C LEU A 140 19.45 -7.87 -4.89
N LYS A 141 20.49 -7.79 -5.73
CA LYS A 141 21.83 -8.21 -5.36
C LYS A 141 22.30 -7.38 -4.16
N PRO A 142 22.76 -8.03 -3.07
CA PRO A 142 23.37 -7.31 -1.97
C PRO A 142 24.68 -6.64 -2.43
N ASP A 143 25.00 -5.49 -1.83
CA ASP A 143 26.21 -4.74 -2.15
C ASP A 143 27.51 -5.48 -1.77
N GLU A 144 27.42 -6.44 -0.85
CA GLU A 144 28.53 -7.33 -0.46
C GLU A 144 28.33 -8.76 -0.99
N PRO A 145 29.38 -9.39 -1.55
CA PRO A 145 29.31 -10.76 -2.01
C PRO A 145 29.21 -11.71 -0.81
N ASN A 146 28.00 -12.22 -0.56
CA ASN A 146 27.79 -13.32 0.37
C ASN A 146 28.00 -14.64 -0.38
N GLU A 147 28.88 -15.51 0.11
CA GLU A 147 29.22 -16.80 -0.52
C GLU A 147 28.01 -17.75 -0.69
N ASN A 148 26.88 -17.44 -0.04
CA ASN A 148 25.63 -18.20 -0.13
C ASN A 148 24.64 -17.67 -1.18
N ILE A 149 25.00 -16.69 -2.00
CA ILE A 149 24.12 -16.19 -3.06
C ILE A 149 24.05 -17.26 -4.16
N LEU A 150 22.86 -17.82 -4.38
CA LEU A 150 22.55 -18.60 -5.57
C LEU A 150 22.87 -17.72 -6.80
N ASN A 151 23.97 -18.02 -7.49
CA ASN A 151 24.24 -17.45 -8.80
C ASN A 151 23.14 -17.94 -9.75
N ILE A 152 22.08 -17.14 -9.88
CA ILE A 152 21.02 -17.38 -10.85
C ILE A 152 21.65 -17.17 -12.22
N ASN A 153 22.01 -18.28 -12.88
CA ASN A 153 22.53 -18.24 -14.24
C ASN A 153 21.39 -17.92 -15.21
N ILE A 154 21.29 -16.65 -15.62
CA ILE A 154 20.27 -16.16 -16.54
C ILE A 154 20.46 -16.75 -17.95
N GLU A 155 21.66 -17.22 -18.30
CA GLU A 155 21.94 -17.81 -19.61
C GLU A 155 21.29 -19.19 -19.77
N ASN A 156 21.09 -19.93 -18.67
CA ASN A 156 20.40 -21.22 -18.67
C ASN A 156 18.86 -21.09 -18.68
N LEU A 157 18.29 -19.87 -18.65
CA LEU A 157 16.83 -19.67 -18.77
C LEU A 157 16.34 -19.71 -20.23
N GLU A 158 17.23 -19.74 -21.22
CA GLU A 158 16.85 -19.90 -22.64
C GLU A 158 16.24 -21.28 -22.92
N ASP A 159 16.47 -22.29 -22.05
CA ASP A 159 15.93 -23.64 -22.17
C ASP A 159 14.58 -23.86 -21.45
N VAL A 160 14.00 -22.82 -20.83
CA VAL A 160 12.79 -22.94 -19.97
C VAL A 160 11.51 -22.38 -20.62
N PHE A 161 11.58 -21.73 -21.79
CA PHE A 161 10.42 -21.16 -22.48
C PHE A 161 10.37 -21.48 -23.98
#